data_AF-A0A534TJV5-F1
#
_entry.id   AF-A0A534TJV5-F1
#
_cell.length_a   1.000
_cell.length_b   1.000
_cell.length_c   1.000
_cell.angle_alpha   90.00
_cell.angle_beta   90.00
_cell.angle_gamma   90.00
#
_symmetry.space_group_name_H-M   'P 1'
#
loop_
_entity.id
_entity.type
_entity.pdbx_description
1 polymer ?
#
loop_
_entity_poly.entity_id
_entity_poly.type
_entity_poly.pdbx_seq_one_letter_code
_entity_poly.pdbx_strand_id
1 'polypeptide(L)'
;MTPRVRVLLAAVTPVAVASLLVAGCAGGMAANRRSPGVIENGAFKPGRAPAASYGPDPSLTCPERGVNELVADAIGAVAKPEGRLCAIADTLLGWEGTGSDVPPDSVLAVISSDFGLPQPVRRVVIKDVNTAEGAEGSRGRVEGASEKDVAAMVAEPIRSFASTAQVPRYGFVIQRIKKGVSKIALVMQDQSLEIQPIPRKLNAGQTATLSGKLLGNLVNPKVQYTDAVGKLERAEPTSEKSFTAQLKCGDRPGRIIVSVTAEHEGANAALASFPVGCGTDLPVAAALPKPGGKEAATSDPAAVEKQLADMINAERASAGVQRLEVDTDLAKVARSISDDRAKGKGITSNELTRRLQEMDISAPTILVSEAQALSGEDAYTRLSNSPQDRANAMNSEMTHFGIGVAPGPPVDQRPTVVVSELFLKQVPPPNADEVKANLYKAISRRRTDARAGAVTKDPELEQIAQAYASQMAKDKGKVAKEKVAEIEAPLYKKFATVNELGGVKSDPLDFAEEPGIVGDAKLVGVGVGVGTSPQFGKNSTYVVILLGKRQSGKAPAAARQPVKKK
;
A
#
# COMPACT_ATOMS: atom_id res chain seq x y z
N MET A 1 -11.09 79.25 13.30
CA MET A 1 -10.96 79.69 14.70
C MET A 1 -10.40 78.53 15.51
N THR A 2 -9.21 78.71 16.09
CA THR A 2 -8.61 77.91 17.18
C THR A 2 -9.52 77.91 18.42
N PRO A 3 -9.48 76.89 19.31
CA PRO A 3 -8.34 76.57 20.21
C PRO A 3 -8.04 75.05 20.31
N ARG A 4 -6.78 74.57 20.29
CA ARG A 4 -5.73 74.57 21.34
C ARG A 4 -6.18 74.08 22.73
N VAL A 5 -5.93 72.80 23.01
CA VAL A 5 -5.65 72.28 24.36
C VAL A 5 -4.35 71.48 24.31
N ARG A 6 -3.43 71.83 25.23
CA ARG A 6 -2.13 71.21 25.50
C ARG A 6 -2.33 70.01 26.44
N VAL A 7 -1.62 68.91 26.22
CA VAL A 7 -1.20 68.00 27.30
C VAL A 7 0.24 67.56 27.05
N LEU A 8 1.02 67.59 28.14
CA LEU A 8 2.46 67.40 28.26
C LEU A 8 2.98 66.06 27.70
N LEU A 9 4.11 66.12 26.99
CA LEU A 9 5.03 64.97 26.88
C LEU A 9 5.79 64.83 28.20
N ALA A 10 5.59 63.71 28.89
CA ALA A 10 6.51 63.21 29.91
C ALA A 10 7.42 62.15 29.25
N ALA A 11 8.71 62.46 29.17
CA ALA A 11 9.74 61.51 28.76
C ALA A 11 9.91 60.46 29.87
N VAL A 12 9.60 59.21 29.57
CA VAL A 12 9.91 58.07 30.44
C VAL A 12 11.14 57.38 29.88
N THR A 13 12.25 57.53 30.58
CA THR A 13 13.46 56.72 30.46
C THR A 13 13.14 55.27 30.85
N PRO A 14 13.52 54.26 30.05
CA PRO A 14 13.41 52.88 30.50
C PRO A 14 14.58 52.59 31.46
N VAL A 15 14.24 52.39 32.73
CA VAL A 15 15.14 51.78 33.71
C VAL A 15 15.36 50.33 33.30
N ALA A 16 16.58 50.00 32.87
CA ALA A 16 17.00 48.64 32.61
C ALA A 16 17.08 47.88 33.95
N VAL A 17 16.01 47.15 34.28
CA VAL A 17 16.05 46.15 35.35
C VAL A 17 16.74 44.92 34.79
N ALA A 18 18.03 44.80 35.08
CA ALA A 18 18.81 43.59 34.86
C ALA A 18 18.23 42.45 35.71
N SER A 19 17.28 41.72 35.14
CA SER A 19 16.80 40.47 35.69
C SER A 19 17.85 39.40 35.38
N LEU A 20 18.74 39.16 36.34
CA LEU A 20 19.60 37.98 36.40
C LEU A 20 18.70 36.73 36.50
N LEU A 21 18.29 36.22 35.35
CA LEU A 21 17.77 34.87 35.22
C LEU A 21 18.94 33.92 35.52
N VAL A 22 18.96 33.39 36.74
CA VAL A 22 19.70 32.19 37.08
C VAL A 22 19.12 31.07 36.22
N ALA A 23 19.74 30.83 35.06
CA ALA A 23 19.55 29.63 34.28
C ALA A 23 20.17 28.47 35.08
N GLY A 24 19.43 27.99 36.08
CA GLY A 24 19.75 26.78 36.81
C GLY A 24 19.74 25.61 35.84
N CYS A 25 20.85 24.89 35.80
CA CYS A 25 21.04 23.63 35.09
C CYS A 25 19.97 22.59 35.48
N ALA A 26 18.80 22.63 34.85
CA ALA A 26 17.75 21.61 35.00
C ALA A 26 17.69 20.64 33.81
N GLY A 27 18.44 20.92 32.72
CA GLY A 27 18.43 20.09 31.51
C GLY A 27 19.13 18.73 31.64
N GLY A 28 20.07 18.59 32.59
CA GLY A 28 20.87 17.36 32.74
C GLY A 28 20.23 16.23 33.55
N MET A 29 19.22 16.52 34.38
CA MET A 29 18.59 15.51 35.26
C MET A 29 17.33 14.86 34.68
N ALA A 30 16.77 15.40 33.59
CA ALA A 30 15.58 14.82 32.96
C ALA A 30 15.89 13.57 32.11
N ALA A 31 17.09 13.48 31.51
CA ALA A 31 17.44 12.43 30.56
C ALA A 31 17.39 11.00 31.15
N ASN A 32 17.62 10.86 32.46
CA ASN A 32 17.69 9.57 33.17
C ASN A 32 16.48 9.22 34.04
N ARG A 33 15.38 10.01 34.00
CA ARG A 33 14.14 9.56 34.64
C ARG A 33 13.55 8.41 33.82
N ARG A 34 13.29 7.29 34.51
CA ARG A 34 12.53 6.16 33.98
C ARG A 34 11.18 6.67 33.49
N SER A 35 10.79 6.27 32.29
CA SER A 35 9.50 6.60 31.68
C SER A 35 8.94 5.38 30.94
N PRO A 36 8.57 4.30 31.66
CA PRO A 36 7.90 3.15 31.06
C PRO A 36 6.67 3.59 30.26
N GLY A 37 6.39 2.88 29.17
CA GLY A 37 5.16 3.06 28.42
C GLY A 37 3.94 2.63 29.24
N VAL A 38 2.77 3.02 28.78
CA VAL A 38 1.50 2.67 29.43
C VAL A 38 0.51 2.12 28.41
N ILE A 39 -0.28 1.15 28.84
CA ILE A 39 -1.44 0.67 28.08
C ILE A 39 -2.66 1.44 28.59
N GLU A 40 -3.21 2.32 27.75
CA GLU A 40 -4.38 3.13 28.08
C GLU A 40 -5.37 3.05 26.91
N ASN A 41 -6.65 2.82 27.22
CA ASN A 41 -7.74 2.76 26.23
C ASN A 41 -7.48 1.79 25.05
N GLY A 42 -6.81 0.66 25.32
CA GLY A 42 -6.49 -0.33 24.29
C GLY A 42 -5.37 0.11 23.34
N ALA A 43 -4.54 1.08 23.71
CA ALA A 43 -3.36 1.48 22.97
C ALA A 43 -2.12 1.51 23.87
N PHE A 44 -0.97 1.13 23.33
CA PHE A 44 0.32 1.29 24.00
C PHE A 44 0.94 2.64 23.62
N LYS A 45 1.31 3.43 24.62
CA LYS A 45 1.84 4.79 24.47
C LYS A 45 3.20 4.93 25.15
N PRO A 46 4.22 5.50 24.49
CA PRO A 46 5.49 5.83 25.13
C PRO A 46 5.32 6.83 26.28
N GLY A 47 6.13 6.66 27.34
CA GLY A 47 6.14 7.59 28.49
C GLY A 47 6.87 8.91 28.23
N ARG A 48 7.51 9.05 27.06
CA ARG A 48 8.29 10.24 26.67
C ARG A 48 7.67 10.93 25.47
N ALA A 49 7.95 12.23 25.33
CA ALA A 49 7.57 12.98 24.15
C ALA A 49 8.27 12.41 22.91
N PRO A 50 7.60 12.38 21.75
CA PRO A 50 8.21 11.90 20.53
C PRO A 50 9.37 12.79 20.08
N ALA A 51 10.41 12.18 19.51
CA ALA A 51 11.57 12.84 18.94
C ALA A 51 11.13 13.80 17.81
N ALA A 52 11.87 14.90 17.67
CA ALA A 52 11.62 15.87 16.59
C ALA A 52 12.05 15.34 15.22
N SER A 53 13.06 14.46 15.18
CA SER A 53 13.72 14.00 13.96
C SER A 53 14.08 12.52 14.02
N TYR A 54 14.18 11.88 12.86
CA TYR A 54 14.88 10.61 12.69
C TYR A 54 16.39 10.86 12.58
N GLY A 55 17.20 9.96 13.12
CA GLY A 55 18.67 10.07 13.11
C GLY A 55 19.26 10.13 14.52
N PRO A 56 20.57 10.40 14.64
CA PRO A 56 21.25 10.45 15.93
C PRO A 56 20.59 11.44 16.90
N ASP A 57 20.38 11.01 18.14
CA ASP A 57 19.89 11.86 19.24
C ASP A 57 20.86 11.75 20.43
N PRO A 58 21.79 12.70 20.60
CA PRO A 58 22.77 12.67 21.69
C PRO A 58 22.15 12.94 23.06
N SER A 59 20.88 13.38 23.14
CA SER A 59 20.20 13.60 24.42
C SER A 59 19.74 12.30 25.08
N LEU A 60 19.67 11.22 24.31
CA LEU A 60 19.34 9.89 24.79
C LEU A 60 20.62 9.10 25.04
N THR A 61 20.76 8.55 26.25
CA THR A 61 21.92 7.77 26.68
C THR A 61 21.48 6.45 27.32
N CYS A 62 22.39 5.49 27.37
CA CYS A 62 22.19 4.25 28.12
C CYS A 62 22.67 4.39 29.56
N PRO A 63 22.08 3.66 30.53
CA PRO A 63 22.65 3.60 31.88
C PRO A 63 24.05 2.96 31.85
N GLU A 64 25.00 3.54 32.57
CA GLU A 64 26.42 3.14 32.54
C GLU A 64 26.90 2.45 33.82
N ARG A 65 26.00 2.12 34.76
CA ARG A 65 26.35 1.55 36.07
C ARG A 65 25.57 0.28 36.38
N GLY A 66 26.06 -0.48 37.36
CA GLY A 66 25.43 -1.69 37.89
C GLY A 66 25.44 -2.80 36.84
N VAL A 67 24.31 -3.50 36.66
CA VAL A 67 24.19 -4.57 35.65
C VAL A 67 24.60 -4.11 34.25
N ASN A 68 24.36 -2.85 33.86
CA ASN A 68 24.72 -2.36 32.53
C ASN A 68 26.23 -2.27 32.31
N GLU A 69 26.99 -1.87 33.35
CA GLU A 69 28.45 -1.86 33.33
C GLU A 69 28.98 -3.29 33.19
N LEU A 70 28.43 -4.22 33.97
CA LEU A 70 28.79 -5.64 33.89
C LEU A 70 28.46 -6.25 32.52
N VAL A 71 27.35 -5.84 31.89
CA VAL A 71 27.00 -6.27 30.52
C VAL A 71 28.03 -5.72 29.53
N ALA A 72 28.35 -4.43 29.61
CA ALA A 72 29.33 -3.79 28.72
C ALA A 72 30.72 -4.44 28.84
N ASP A 73 31.16 -4.71 30.06
CA ASP A 73 32.41 -5.44 30.34
C ASP A 73 32.37 -6.86 29.79
N ALA A 74 31.25 -7.57 30.00
CA ALA A 74 31.10 -8.92 29.53
C ALA A 74 31.19 -8.99 28.01
N ILE A 75 30.49 -8.12 27.27
CA ILE A 75 30.46 -8.15 25.80
C ILE A 75 31.70 -7.51 25.14
N GLY A 76 32.37 -6.57 25.81
CA GLY A 76 33.50 -5.84 25.26
C GLY A 76 33.11 -4.99 24.02
N ALA A 77 33.97 -4.96 23.01
CA ALA A 77 33.78 -4.12 21.82
C ALA A 77 32.86 -4.72 20.74
N VAL A 78 32.29 -5.91 20.97
CA VAL A 78 31.51 -6.64 19.94
C VAL A 78 30.20 -5.96 19.58
N ALA A 79 29.63 -5.15 20.47
CA ALA A 79 28.44 -4.35 20.22
C ALA A 79 28.51 -3.06 21.03
N LYS A 80 27.91 -1.97 20.54
CA LYS A 80 27.92 -0.67 21.23
C LYS A 80 26.53 -0.34 21.79
N PRO A 81 26.44 0.22 23.01
CA PRO A 81 25.18 0.74 23.51
C PRO A 81 24.69 1.90 22.62
N GLU A 82 23.37 2.04 22.51
CA GLU A 82 22.73 3.10 21.72
C GLU A 82 21.55 3.69 22.51
N GLY A 83 21.56 5.00 22.71
CA GLY A 83 20.65 5.67 23.63
C GLY A 83 19.17 5.61 23.24
N ARG A 84 18.84 5.65 21.95
CA ARG A 84 17.45 5.49 21.46
C ARG A 84 16.96 4.07 21.71
N LEU A 85 17.81 3.05 21.49
CA LEU A 85 17.49 1.66 21.85
C LEU A 85 17.28 1.50 23.36
N CYS A 86 18.07 2.18 24.20
CA CYS A 86 17.86 2.18 25.65
C CYS A 86 16.55 2.88 26.05
N ALA A 87 16.16 3.96 25.37
CA ALA A 87 14.87 4.62 25.60
C ALA A 87 13.67 3.76 25.18
N ILE A 88 13.81 2.98 24.09
CA ILE A 88 12.84 1.96 23.70
C ILE A 88 12.78 0.85 24.75
N ALA A 89 13.92 0.32 25.20
CA ALA A 89 13.97 -0.68 26.26
C ALA A 89 13.31 -0.19 27.55
N ASP A 90 13.53 1.07 27.94
CA ASP A 90 12.87 1.72 29.07
C ASP A 90 11.35 1.78 28.89
N THR A 91 10.90 2.17 27.70
CA THR A 91 9.48 2.21 27.35
C THR A 91 8.85 0.83 27.45
N LEU A 92 9.53 -0.20 26.97
CA LEU A 92 9.07 -1.58 26.96
C LEU A 92 8.98 -2.24 28.35
N LEU A 93 9.54 -1.63 29.40
CA LEU A 93 9.29 -2.09 30.78
C LEU A 93 7.80 -2.03 31.15
N GLY A 94 7.07 -1.10 30.56
CA GLY A 94 5.62 -0.94 30.71
C GLY A 94 4.79 -1.88 29.85
N TRP A 95 5.43 -2.76 29.07
CA TRP A 95 4.73 -3.79 28.33
C TRP A 95 4.21 -4.87 29.30
N GLU A 96 2.88 -5.05 29.29
CA GLU A 96 2.15 -6.03 30.10
C GLU A 96 1.41 -6.99 29.18
N GLY A 97 2.18 -7.72 28.37
CA GLY A 97 1.75 -8.54 27.23
C GLY A 97 0.32 -9.11 27.31
N THR A 98 -0.47 -8.84 26.28
CA THR A 98 -1.81 -9.42 26.06
C THR A 98 -1.72 -10.89 25.59
N GLY A 99 -0.98 -11.73 26.32
CA GLY A 99 -0.76 -13.15 26.00
C GLY A 99 0.51 -13.49 25.20
N SER A 100 1.45 -12.54 25.02
CA SER A 100 2.75 -12.73 24.35
C SER A 100 3.83 -11.83 24.99
N ASP A 101 5.02 -12.38 25.23
CA ASP A 101 6.18 -11.66 25.79
C ASP A 101 6.81 -10.66 24.79
N VAL A 102 6.46 -10.76 23.50
CA VAL A 102 6.95 -9.87 22.43
C VAL A 102 5.82 -8.93 21.95
N PRO A 103 6.06 -7.60 21.91
CA PRO A 103 5.08 -6.63 21.39
C PRO A 103 4.74 -6.84 19.90
N PRO A 104 3.52 -6.49 19.44
CA PRO A 104 3.17 -6.46 18.02
C PRO A 104 4.02 -5.49 17.19
N ASP A 105 4.08 -5.72 15.88
CA ASP A 105 4.84 -4.87 14.95
C ASP A 105 4.30 -3.43 14.94
N SER A 106 2.98 -3.24 15.07
CA SER A 106 2.38 -1.89 15.19
C SER A 106 2.97 -1.11 16.37
N VAL A 107 3.16 -1.77 17.51
CA VAL A 107 3.79 -1.21 18.71
C VAL A 107 5.26 -0.89 18.46
N LEU A 108 6.01 -1.87 17.95
CA LEU A 108 7.43 -1.69 17.68
C LEU A 108 7.69 -0.59 16.64
N ALA A 109 6.82 -0.44 15.64
CA ALA A 109 6.92 0.63 14.65
C ALA A 109 6.68 2.02 15.25
N VAL A 110 5.62 2.18 16.06
CA VAL A 110 5.31 3.46 16.72
C VAL A 110 6.41 3.88 17.67
N ILE A 111 6.86 3.00 18.56
CA ILE A 111 7.93 3.37 19.52
C ILE A 111 9.26 3.64 18.81
N SER A 112 9.59 2.89 17.75
CA SER A 112 10.81 3.15 16.97
C SER A 112 10.73 4.51 16.30
N SER A 113 9.57 4.86 15.74
CA SER A 113 9.33 6.19 15.16
C SER A 113 9.43 7.28 16.22
N ASP A 114 8.80 7.10 17.38
CA ASP A 114 8.79 8.07 18.47
C ASP A 114 10.17 8.33 19.06
N PHE A 115 11.09 7.38 19.02
CA PHE A 115 12.48 7.60 19.41
C PHE A 115 13.41 7.93 18.23
N GLY A 116 12.88 8.28 17.06
CA GLY A 116 13.68 8.77 15.93
C GLY A 116 14.56 7.70 15.27
N LEU A 117 14.20 6.42 15.39
CA LEU A 117 14.86 5.36 14.63
C LEU A 117 14.29 5.27 13.21
N PRO A 118 15.15 5.23 12.18
CA PRO A 118 14.70 5.10 10.79
C PRO A 118 14.28 3.67 10.44
N GLN A 119 14.34 2.73 11.37
CA GLN A 119 13.97 1.33 11.16
C GLN A 119 13.26 0.81 12.41
N PRO A 120 12.12 0.11 12.27
CA PRO A 120 11.48 -0.55 13.40
C PRO A 120 12.39 -1.59 14.03
N VAL A 121 12.52 -1.55 15.35
CA VAL A 121 13.20 -2.61 16.10
C VAL A 121 12.42 -3.92 15.95
N ARG A 122 13.13 -5.04 15.83
CA ARG A 122 12.51 -6.37 15.68
C ARG A 122 13.05 -7.40 16.67
N ARG A 123 14.25 -7.18 17.20
CA ARG A 123 14.89 -8.09 18.16
C ARG A 123 14.76 -7.52 19.55
N VAL A 124 13.75 -8.00 20.26
CA VAL A 124 13.39 -7.55 21.60
C VAL A 124 13.30 -8.74 22.54
N VAL A 125 13.86 -8.61 23.73
CA VAL A 125 13.71 -9.56 24.83
C VAL A 125 13.15 -8.80 26.02
N ILE A 126 11.98 -9.21 26.51
CA ILE A 126 11.36 -8.69 27.74
C ILE A 126 11.15 -9.88 28.66
N LYS A 127 11.66 -9.80 29.89
CA LYS A 127 11.56 -10.93 30.83
C LYS A 127 11.59 -10.48 32.28
N ASP A 128 10.82 -11.17 33.10
CA ASP A 128 10.95 -11.08 34.56
C ASP A 128 12.02 -12.05 35.05
N VAL A 129 12.97 -11.54 35.83
CA VAL A 129 14.11 -12.29 36.37
C VAL A 129 14.06 -12.22 37.88
N ASN A 130 14.16 -13.37 38.54
CA ASN A 130 14.32 -13.44 39.99
C ASN A 130 15.72 -12.95 40.34
N THR A 131 15.82 -11.87 41.10
CA THR A 131 17.08 -11.20 41.44
C THR A 131 17.35 -11.29 42.94
N ALA A 132 18.62 -11.53 43.30
CA ALA A 132 19.02 -11.56 44.69
C ALA A 132 18.90 -10.17 45.32
N GLU A 133 18.44 -10.12 46.57
CA GLU A 133 18.39 -8.87 47.35
C GLU A 133 18.89 -9.10 48.78
N GLY A 134 19.57 -8.09 49.32
CA GLY A 134 20.10 -8.10 50.70
C GLY A 134 21.51 -8.67 50.80
N ALA A 135 22.26 -8.20 51.80
CA ALA A 135 23.62 -8.67 52.07
C ALA A 135 23.61 -10.09 52.63
N GLU A 136 24.69 -10.83 52.37
CA GLU A 136 24.89 -12.18 52.88
C GLU A 136 24.78 -12.19 54.42
N GLY A 137 23.92 -13.05 54.98
CA GLY A 137 23.67 -13.14 56.43
C GLY A 137 22.65 -12.16 57.02
N SER A 138 22.02 -11.29 56.21
CA SER A 138 21.00 -10.33 56.70
C SER A 138 19.59 -10.95 56.83
N ARG A 139 18.83 -10.56 57.87
CA ARG A 139 17.39 -10.87 57.97
C ARG A 139 16.66 -10.20 56.80
N GLY A 140 16.04 -11.00 55.93
CA GLY A 140 15.27 -10.51 54.79
C GLY A 140 15.92 -10.69 53.42
N ARG A 141 17.04 -11.44 53.34
CA ARG A 141 17.68 -11.90 52.08
C ARG A 141 16.66 -12.56 51.15
N VAL A 142 16.76 -12.25 49.87
CA VAL A 142 16.05 -12.96 48.80
C VAL A 142 17.08 -13.66 47.94
N GLU A 143 16.88 -14.95 47.71
CA GLU A 143 17.68 -15.72 46.76
C GLU A 143 17.24 -15.42 45.33
N GLY A 144 18.20 -15.38 44.41
CA GLY A 144 17.96 -15.07 43.01
C GLY A 144 19.27 -14.87 42.26
N ALA A 145 19.17 -14.45 40.99
CA ALA A 145 20.31 -14.10 40.16
C ALA A 145 21.06 -12.89 40.75
N SER A 146 22.38 -12.99 40.89
CA SER A 146 23.23 -11.84 41.20
C SER A 146 23.29 -10.88 40.01
N GLU A 147 23.80 -9.67 40.21
CA GLU A 147 24.00 -8.71 39.11
C GLU A 147 24.88 -9.29 37.99
N LYS A 148 25.87 -10.12 38.34
CA LYS A 148 26.75 -10.82 37.38
C LYS A 148 25.99 -11.88 36.58
N ASP A 149 25.09 -12.63 37.23
CA ASP A 149 24.29 -13.65 36.56
C ASP A 149 23.31 -13.00 35.57
N VAL A 150 22.67 -11.90 35.96
CA VAL A 150 21.81 -11.13 35.06
C VAL A 150 22.60 -10.55 33.90
N ALA A 151 23.80 -10.02 34.15
CA ALA A 151 24.67 -9.50 33.09
C ALA A 151 25.08 -10.59 32.10
N ALA A 152 25.43 -11.79 32.57
CA ALA A 152 25.76 -12.93 31.72
C ALA A 152 24.55 -13.36 30.85
N MET A 153 23.35 -13.41 31.44
CA MET A 153 22.09 -13.72 30.73
C MET A 153 21.79 -12.74 29.59
N VAL A 154 22.14 -11.47 29.75
CA VAL A 154 21.93 -10.42 28.74
C VAL A 154 23.05 -10.38 27.71
N ALA A 155 24.30 -10.64 28.12
CA ALA A 155 25.47 -10.60 27.27
C ALA A 155 25.45 -11.68 26.17
N GLU A 156 24.93 -12.87 26.46
CA GLU A 156 24.87 -13.98 25.49
C GLU A 156 24.01 -13.65 24.25
N PRO A 157 22.73 -13.21 24.36
CA PRO A 157 21.95 -12.76 23.22
C PRO A 157 22.64 -11.67 22.39
N ILE A 158 23.32 -10.72 23.05
CA ILE A 158 24.04 -9.64 22.37
C ILE A 158 25.19 -10.20 21.52
N ARG A 159 25.99 -11.13 22.05
CA ARG A 159 27.07 -11.77 21.30
C ARG A 159 26.56 -12.58 20.12
N SER A 160 25.51 -13.38 20.33
CA SER A 160 24.88 -14.18 19.28
C SER A 160 24.32 -13.30 18.16
N PHE A 161 23.73 -12.15 18.52
CA PHE A 161 23.31 -11.16 17.54
C PHE A 161 24.52 -10.56 16.79
N ALA A 162 25.53 -10.11 17.53
CA ALA A 162 26.71 -9.45 16.99
C ALA A 162 27.52 -10.32 16.03
N SER A 163 27.47 -11.65 16.16
CA SER A 163 28.18 -12.56 15.24
C SER A 163 27.61 -12.57 13.81
N THR A 164 26.42 -12.00 13.61
CA THR A 164 25.77 -11.93 12.28
C THR A 164 25.48 -10.50 11.82
N ALA A 165 25.66 -9.51 12.70
CA ALA A 165 25.37 -8.10 12.42
C ALA A 165 26.62 -7.37 11.90
N GLN A 166 26.43 -6.38 11.04
CA GLN A 166 27.55 -5.57 10.53
C GLN A 166 27.95 -4.46 11.50
N VAL A 167 26.95 -3.81 12.10
CA VAL A 167 27.11 -2.69 13.04
C VAL A 167 26.18 -2.93 14.23
N PRO A 168 26.49 -3.92 15.08
CA PRO A 168 25.64 -4.28 16.21
C PRO A 168 25.50 -3.13 17.21
N ARG A 169 24.25 -2.80 17.51
CA ARG A 169 23.83 -1.88 18.57
C ARG A 169 22.86 -2.57 19.49
N TYR A 170 22.89 -2.16 20.77
CA TYR A 170 21.95 -2.65 21.76
C TYR A 170 21.48 -1.53 22.68
N GLY A 171 20.30 -1.70 23.25
CA GLY A 171 19.80 -0.94 24.37
C GLY A 171 19.32 -1.89 25.44
N PHE A 172 19.76 -1.69 26.67
CA PHE A 172 19.44 -2.55 27.79
C PHE A 172 18.99 -1.73 28.99
N VAL A 173 17.92 -2.22 29.62
CA VAL A 173 17.34 -1.62 30.82
C VAL A 173 16.87 -2.73 31.77
N ILE A 174 17.13 -2.53 33.05
CA ILE A 174 16.60 -3.33 34.15
C ILE A 174 15.84 -2.44 35.14
N GLN A 175 14.68 -2.92 35.60
CA GLN A 175 13.87 -2.27 36.63
C GLN A 175 13.38 -3.30 37.65
N ARG A 176 13.56 -3.00 38.93
CA ARG A 176 12.92 -3.76 40.01
C ARG A 176 11.41 -3.53 39.97
N ILE A 177 10.63 -4.60 39.81
CA ILE A 177 9.15 -4.53 39.78
C ILE A 177 8.53 -4.92 41.12
N LYS A 178 9.15 -5.86 41.86
CA LYS A 178 8.79 -6.21 43.23
C LYS A 178 10.00 -6.78 43.95
N LYS A 179 9.86 -7.08 45.24
CA LYS A 179 10.93 -7.69 46.03
C LYS A 179 11.38 -9.03 45.40
N GLY A 180 12.66 -9.13 45.08
CA GLY A 180 13.28 -10.32 44.48
C GLY A 180 13.02 -10.51 42.99
N VAL A 181 12.38 -9.56 42.31
CA VAL A 181 12.07 -9.68 40.88
C VAL A 181 12.33 -8.36 40.15
N SER A 182 13.15 -8.45 39.12
CA SER A 182 13.43 -7.37 38.19
C SER A 182 12.93 -7.72 36.80
N LYS A 183 12.26 -6.77 36.14
CA LYS A 183 11.97 -6.86 34.71
C LYS A 183 13.17 -6.34 33.93
N ILE A 184 13.58 -7.07 32.90
CA ILE A 184 14.59 -6.66 31.94
C ILE A 184 13.95 -6.41 30.57
N ALA A 185 14.49 -5.43 29.86
CA ALA A 185 14.21 -5.17 28.46
C ALA A 185 15.53 -5.00 27.70
N LEU A 186 15.74 -5.80 26.67
CA LEU A 186 16.88 -5.75 25.77
C LEU A 186 16.36 -5.55 24.35
N VAL A 187 16.90 -4.56 23.66
CA VAL A 187 16.60 -4.24 22.27
C VAL A 187 17.90 -4.31 21.49
N MET A 188 17.89 -4.98 20.34
CA MET A 188 19.06 -5.14 19.48
C MET A 188 18.74 -4.74 18.05
N GLN A 189 19.67 -4.05 17.41
CA GLN A 189 19.52 -3.61 16.03
C GLN A 189 20.86 -3.54 15.30
N ASP A 190 20.86 -3.95 14.03
CA ASP A 190 22.01 -3.78 13.16
C ASP A 190 21.91 -2.40 12.51
N GLN A 191 22.69 -1.44 13.00
CA GLN A 191 22.60 -0.06 12.56
C GLN A 191 23.59 0.20 11.41
N SER A 192 23.36 -0.47 10.29
CA SER A 192 24.23 -0.43 9.11
C SER A 192 23.93 0.75 8.17
N LEU A 193 23.07 1.68 8.60
CA LEU A 193 22.75 2.95 7.94
C LEU A 193 22.90 4.11 8.93
N GLU A 194 23.62 5.15 8.51
CA GLU A 194 23.68 6.44 9.18
C GLU A 194 22.93 7.48 8.34
N ILE A 195 22.04 8.26 8.96
CA ILE A 195 21.35 9.37 8.31
C ILE A 195 21.60 10.67 9.07
N GLN A 196 21.64 11.78 8.33
CA GLN A 196 21.55 13.10 8.96
C GLN A 196 20.15 13.29 9.57
N PRO A 197 20.03 14.05 10.69
CA PRO A 197 18.74 14.30 11.30
C PRO A 197 17.70 14.84 10.30
N ILE A 198 16.59 14.12 10.15
CA ILE A 198 15.48 14.52 9.28
C ILE A 198 14.20 14.68 10.08
N PRO A 199 13.46 15.80 9.96
CA PRO A 199 12.24 16.03 10.74
C PRO A 199 11.23 14.90 10.57
N ARG A 200 10.57 14.52 11.67
CA ARG A 200 9.45 13.56 11.63
C ARG A 200 8.17 14.17 11.05
N LYS A 201 8.10 15.50 11.01
CA LYS A 201 6.99 16.27 10.45
C LYS A 201 7.51 17.42 9.61
N LEU A 202 6.89 17.61 8.46
CA LEU A 202 7.05 18.76 7.57
C LEU A 202 5.73 19.51 7.50
N ASN A 203 5.79 20.84 7.53
CA ASN A 203 4.64 21.68 7.23
C ASN A 203 4.32 21.64 5.72
N ALA A 204 3.08 22.00 5.35
CA ALA A 204 2.69 22.09 3.95
C ALA A 204 3.65 23.00 3.15
N GLY A 205 4.08 22.55 1.97
CA GLY A 205 5.07 23.23 1.13
C GLY A 205 6.52 23.13 1.61
N GLN A 206 6.79 22.58 2.80
CA GLN A 206 8.15 22.45 3.33
C GLN A 206 8.90 21.30 2.63
N THR A 207 10.21 21.47 2.49
CA THR A 207 11.12 20.45 2.00
C THR A 207 12.14 20.06 3.07
N ALA A 208 12.61 18.81 3.02
CA ALA A 208 13.73 18.34 3.83
C ALA A 208 14.66 17.47 2.98
N THR A 209 15.96 17.60 3.23
CA THR A 209 16.99 16.79 2.57
C THR A 209 17.25 15.55 3.41
N LEU A 210 16.92 14.39 2.86
CA LEU A 210 17.33 13.10 3.40
C LEU A 210 18.72 12.78 2.86
N SER A 211 19.72 12.72 3.72
CA SER A 211 21.08 12.29 3.37
C SER A 211 21.53 11.15 4.27
N GLY A 212 22.15 10.13 3.69
CA GLY A 212 22.60 8.96 4.43
C GLY A 212 23.82 8.28 3.84
N LYS A 213 24.46 7.47 4.68
CA LYS A 213 25.67 6.69 4.38
C LYS A 213 25.53 5.26 4.88
N LEU A 214 25.94 4.32 4.02
CA LEU A 214 26.02 2.90 4.35
C LEU A 214 27.27 2.62 5.21
N LEU A 215 27.09 1.78 6.22
CA LEU A 215 28.15 1.29 7.09
C LEU A 215 28.44 -0.19 6.80
N GLY A 216 29.58 -0.67 7.27
CA GLY A 216 30.01 -2.04 7.01
C GLY A 216 30.29 -2.32 5.53
N ASN A 217 29.86 -3.50 5.08
CA ASN A 217 30.11 -4.06 3.76
C ASN A 217 28.93 -3.89 2.79
N LEU A 218 27.98 -3.00 3.13
CA LEU A 218 26.85 -2.66 2.25
C LEU A 218 27.27 -1.68 1.16
N VAL A 219 26.69 -1.85 -0.02
CA VAL A 219 26.89 -1.02 -1.21
C VAL A 219 25.57 -0.77 -1.95
N ASN A 220 25.57 0.13 -2.93
CA ASN A 220 24.43 0.40 -3.82
C ASN A 220 23.14 0.76 -3.07
N PRO A 221 23.10 1.88 -2.33
CA PRO A 221 21.89 2.29 -1.64
C PRO A 221 20.79 2.62 -2.65
N LYS A 222 19.59 2.08 -2.43
CA LYS A 222 18.38 2.38 -3.20
C LYS A 222 17.40 3.05 -2.26
N VAL A 223 17.00 4.27 -2.62
CA VAL A 223 16.04 5.05 -1.85
C VAL A 223 14.75 5.14 -2.63
N GLN A 224 13.67 4.70 -1.98
CA GLN A 224 12.31 4.82 -2.50
C GLN A 224 11.50 5.58 -1.47
N TYR A 225 10.62 6.47 -1.94
CA TYR A 225 9.70 7.14 -1.06
C TYR A 225 8.38 7.44 -1.75
N THR A 226 7.30 7.52 -0.98
CA THR A 226 6.04 8.07 -1.50
C THR A 226 5.92 9.53 -1.13
N ASP A 227 5.31 10.35 -1.97
CA ASP A 227 4.83 11.67 -1.55
C ASP A 227 3.64 11.54 -0.57
N ALA A 228 3.13 12.69 -0.09
CA ALA A 228 2.03 12.72 0.86
C ALA A 228 0.76 11.99 0.37
N VAL A 229 0.54 11.92 -0.95
CA VAL A 229 -0.66 11.37 -1.58
C VAL A 229 -0.44 9.95 -2.12
N GLY A 230 0.77 9.40 -1.99
CA GLY A 230 1.08 8.01 -2.34
C GLY A 230 1.78 7.82 -3.67
N LYS A 231 2.22 8.87 -4.36
CA LYS A 231 3.01 8.72 -5.59
C LYS A 231 4.41 8.23 -5.25
N LEU A 232 4.83 7.13 -5.87
CA LEU A 232 6.19 6.60 -5.71
C LEU A 232 7.21 7.48 -6.43
N GLU A 233 8.28 7.80 -5.70
CA GLU A 233 9.47 8.49 -6.16
C GLU A 233 10.71 7.66 -5.80
N ARG A 234 11.78 7.85 -6.56
CA ARG A 234 13.06 7.18 -6.34
C ARG A 234 14.17 8.22 -6.35
N ALA A 235 15.19 8.00 -5.53
CA ALA A 235 16.40 8.81 -5.58
C ALA A 235 17.58 7.91 -5.95
N GLU A 236 18.38 8.41 -6.90
CA GLU A 236 19.61 7.76 -7.30
C GLU A 236 20.68 7.92 -6.21
N PRO A 237 21.55 6.91 -6.03
CA PRO A 237 22.68 7.03 -5.12
C PRO A 237 23.61 8.17 -5.56
N THR A 238 24.16 8.90 -4.59
CA THR A 238 25.20 9.91 -4.84
C THR A 238 26.59 9.29 -4.92
N SER A 239 26.78 8.11 -4.33
CA SER A 239 27.97 7.26 -4.48
C SER A 239 27.60 5.81 -4.16
N GLU A 240 28.55 4.89 -4.32
CA GLU A 240 28.38 3.47 -3.94
C GLU A 240 27.93 3.26 -2.48
N LYS A 241 28.22 4.20 -1.57
CA LYS A 241 27.86 4.10 -0.15
C LYS A 241 27.04 5.29 0.37
N SER A 242 26.59 6.21 -0.47
CA SER A 242 25.84 7.38 -0.01
C SER A 242 24.70 7.75 -0.94
N PHE A 243 23.70 8.41 -0.40
CA PHE A 243 22.55 8.92 -1.14
C PHE A 243 22.10 10.26 -0.61
N THR A 244 21.34 10.98 -1.43
CA THR A 244 20.59 12.17 -1.02
C THR A 244 19.26 12.20 -1.76
N ALA A 245 18.18 12.54 -1.06
CA ALA A 245 16.84 12.71 -1.61
C ALA A 245 16.18 13.97 -1.06
N GLN A 246 15.40 14.68 -1.87
CA GLN A 246 14.56 15.77 -1.38
C GLN A 246 13.16 15.27 -1.09
N LEU A 247 12.79 15.24 0.19
CA LEU A 247 11.42 14.99 0.60
C LEU A 247 10.64 16.30 0.53
N LYS A 248 9.59 16.33 -0.29
CA LYS A 248 8.74 17.51 -0.46
C LYS A 248 7.37 17.23 0.12
N CYS A 249 6.97 18.00 1.12
CA CYS A 249 5.59 18.01 1.60
C CYS A 249 4.78 18.93 0.68
N GLY A 250 3.83 18.37 -0.06
CA GLY A 250 2.91 19.14 -0.90
C GLY A 250 1.90 19.94 -0.06
N ASP A 251 0.86 20.43 -0.73
CA ASP A 251 -0.19 21.21 -0.07
C ASP A 251 -1.23 20.34 0.64
N ARG A 252 -1.32 19.06 0.29
CA ARG A 252 -2.26 18.10 0.90
C ARG A 252 -1.63 17.41 2.10
N PRO A 253 -2.35 17.32 3.23
CA PRO A 253 -1.87 16.57 4.39
C PRO A 253 -1.80 15.08 4.07
N GLY A 254 -0.86 14.38 4.70
CA GLY A 254 -0.63 12.96 4.49
C GLY A 254 0.68 12.49 5.07
N ARG A 255 1.21 11.39 4.54
CA ARG A 255 2.47 10.79 5.01
C ARG A 255 3.39 10.49 3.84
N ILE A 256 4.64 10.88 3.98
CA ILE A 256 5.74 10.48 3.11
C ILE A 256 6.32 9.20 3.71
N ILE A 257 6.29 8.09 2.99
CA ILE A 257 6.89 6.84 3.47
C ILE A 257 8.25 6.68 2.82
N VAL A 258 9.31 6.60 3.61
CA VAL A 258 10.68 6.42 3.13
C VAL A 258 11.10 4.97 3.33
N SER A 259 11.78 4.39 2.33
CA SER A 259 12.49 3.12 2.42
C SER A 259 13.90 3.26 1.88
N VAL A 260 14.85 2.65 2.59
CA VAL A 260 16.24 2.53 2.14
C VAL A 260 16.63 1.07 2.16
N THR A 261 17.10 0.56 1.03
CA THR A 261 17.70 -0.76 0.90
C THR A 261 19.13 -0.64 0.38
N ALA A 262 19.96 -1.65 0.60
CA ALA A 262 21.29 -1.75 0.01
C ALA A 262 21.62 -3.20 -0.34
N GLU A 263 22.74 -3.43 -1.00
CA GLU A 263 23.18 -4.77 -1.40
C GLU A 263 24.27 -5.29 -0.45
N HIS A 264 24.17 -6.57 -0.09
CA HIS A 264 25.17 -7.34 0.62
C HIS A 264 25.35 -8.69 -0.07
N GLU A 265 26.53 -8.99 -0.59
CA GLU A 265 26.81 -10.27 -1.27
C GLU A 265 25.80 -10.61 -2.38
N GLY A 266 25.32 -9.59 -3.10
CA GLY A 266 24.31 -9.73 -4.16
C GLY A 266 22.85 -9.83 -3.68
N ALA A 267 22.60 -9.85 -2.37
CA ALA A 267 21.25 -9.81 -1.79
C ALA A 267 20.86 -8.39 -1.36
N ASN A 268 19.59 -8.01 -1.56
CA ASN A 268 19.07 -6.73 -1.04
C ASN A 268 18.76 -6.86 0.46
N ALA A 269 19.25 -5.91 1.26
CA ALA A 269 18.99 -5.75 2.68
C ALA A 269 18.16 -4.48 2.93
N ALA A 270 17.08 -4.59 3.69
CA ALA A 270 16.29 -3.44 4.13
C ALA A 270 16.96 -2.76 5.34
N LEU A 271 17.24 -1.47 5.21
CA LEU A 271 18.02 -0.70 6.20
C LEU A 271 17.18 0.35 6.94
N ALA A 272 16.17 0.90 6.29
CA ALA A 272 15.26 1.86 6.88
C ALA A 272 13.86 1.77 6.25
N SER A 273 12.85 1.99 7.09
CA SER A 273 11.46 2.20 6.69
C SER A 273 10.82 3.09 7.74
N PHE A 274 10.52 4.34 7.40
CA PHE A 274 9.96 5.30 8.35
C PHE A 274 9.02 6.32 7.68
N PRO A 275 7.92 6.70 8.35
CA PRO A 275 7.02 7.73 7.84
C PRO A 275 7.48 9.13 8.26
N VAL A 276 7.29 10.13 7.40
CA VAL A 276 7.40 11.55 7.72
C VAL A 276 6.01 12.16 7.53
N GLY A 277 5.48 12.79 8.58
CA GLY A 277 4.20 13.50 8.51
C GLY A 277 4.30 14.70 7.59
N CYS A 278 3.34 14.87 6.68
CA CYS A 278 3.23 16.05 5.84
C CYS A 278 1.93 16.77 6.22
N GLY A 279 2.03 17.94 6.85
CA GLY A 279 0.87 18.70 7.33
C GLY A 279 0.03 17.99 8.40
N THR A 280 0.46 16.83 8.91
CA THR A 280 -0.23 16.02 9.91
C THR A 280 0.76 15.40 10.88
N ASP A 281 0.29 15.06 12.08
CA ASP A 281 1.08 14.36 13.09
C ASP A 281 1.06 12.85 12.84
N LEU A 282 2.18 12.19 13.16
CA LEU A 282 2.27 10.74 13.12
C LEU A 282 1.59 10.12 14.36
N PRO A 283 1.10 8.88 14.28
CA PRO A 283 0.60 8.17 15.46
C PRO A 283 1.68 8.05 16.54
N VAL A 284 1.35 8.49 17.76
CA VAL A 284 2.21 8.41 18.96
C VAL A 284 1.72 7.35 19.97
N ALA A 285 0.72 6.57 19.55
CA ALA A 285 0.19 5.45 20.30
C ALA A 285 -0.17 4.34 19.30
N ALA A 286 0.18 3.10 19.64
CA ALA A 286 -0.14 1.93 18.84
C ALA A 286 -1.40 1.27 19.40
N ALA A 287 -2.43 1.11 18.57
CA ALA A 287 -3.59 0.33 18.94
C ALA A 287 -3.17 -1.12 19.22
N LEU A 288 -3.73 -1.69 20.28
CA LEU A 288 -3.51 -3.09 20.65
C LEU A 288 -4.69 -3.93 20.18
N PRO A 289 -4.42 -5.15 19.68
CA PRO A 289 -5.48 -6.12 19.50
C PRO A 289 -6.16 -6.39 20.85
N LYS A 290 -7.50 -6.44 20.88
CA LYS A 290 -8.28 -6.57 22.12
C LYS A 290 -7.87 -7.82 22.91
N PRO A 291 -7.54 -7.72 24.22
CA PRO A 291 -7.17 -8.86 25.03
C PRO A 291 -8.35 -9.84 25.17
N GLY A 292 -8.13 -11.14 24.93
CA GLY A 292 -9.11 -12.20 25.18
C GLY A 292 -10.00 -12.59 23.99
N GLY A 293 -9.83 -11.97 22.82
CA GLY A 293 -10.42 -12.48 21.59
C GLY A 293 -9.60 -13.65 21.05
N LYS A 294 -10.20 -14.84 20.93
CA LYS A 294 -9.70 -15.89 20.01
C LYS A 294 -9.61 -15.39 18.55
N GLU A 295 -10.09 -14.18 18.27
CA GLU A 295 -10.24 -13.54 16.96
C GLU A 295 -8.93 -13.22 16.19
N ALA A 296 -7.76 -13.11 16.82
CA ALA A 296 -6.53 -12.95 16.02
C ALA A 296 -6.13 -14.25 15.30
N ALA A 297 -6.56 -15.40 15.84
CA ALA A 297 -6.33 -16.74 15.30
C ALA A 297 -7.53 -17.32 14.53
N THR A 298 -8.71 -16.74 14.74
CA THR A 298 -10.00 -17.21 14.21
C THR A 298 -10.82 -16.09 13.57
N SER A 299 -10.19 -14.99 13.17
CA SER A 299 -10.90 -13.95 12.42
C SER A 299 -11.32 -14.55 11.10
N ASP A 300 -12.62 -14.56 10.87
CA ASP A 300 -13.20 -14.88 9.58
C ASP A 300 -12.42 -14.11 8.49
N PRO A 301 -11.75 -14.79 7.53
CA PRO A 301 -10.99 -14.12 6.47
C PRO A 301 -11.80 -13.02 5.77
N ALA A 302 -13.11 -13.21 5.61
CA ALA A 302 -13.98 -12.20 5.00
C ALA A 302 -14.11 -10.93 5.87
N ALA A 303 -14.09 -11.06 7.20
CA ALA A 303 -14.10 -9.91 8.11
C ALA A 303 -12.78 -9.14 8.04
N VAL A 304 -11.64 -9.85 7.94
CA VAL A 304 -10.31 -9.23 7.77
C VAL A 304 -10.23 -8.49 6.44
N GLU A 305 -10.68 -9.11 5.35
CA GLU A 305 -10.73 -8.47 4.02
C GLU A 305 -11.55 -7.19 4.03
N LYS A 306 -12.72 -7.21 4.68
CA LYS A 306 -13.56 -6.01 4.82
C LYS A 306 -12.85 -4.92 5.62
N GLN A 307 -12.24 -5.27 6.75
CA GLN A 307 -11.49 -4.32 7.57
C GLN A 307 -10.34 -3.68 6.78
N LEU A 308 -9.56 -4.47 6.05
CA LEU A 308 -8.47 -3.99 5.20
C LEU A 308 -8.98 -3.05 4.09
N ALA A 309 -10.08 -3.42 3.43
CA ALA A 309 -10.72 -2.59 2.40
C ALA A 309 -11.17 -1.23 2.95
N ASP A 310 -11.73 -1.21 4.16
CA ASP A 310 -12.15 0.01 4.85
C ASP A 310 -10.94 0.88 5.21
N MET A 311 -9.84 0.30 5.71
CA MET A 311 -8.60 1.03 6.05
C MET A 311 -7.95 1.66 4.81
N ILE A 312 -7.82 0.91 3.71
CA ILE A 312 -7.27 1.43 2.44
C ILE A 312 -8.13 2.57 1.92
N ASN A 313 -9.45 2.39 1.86
CA ASN A 313 -10.34 3.43 1.35
C ASN A 313 -10.47 4.64 2.28
N ALA A 314 -10.26 4.48 3.59
CA ALA A 314 -10.15 5.59 4.53
C ALA A 314 -8.89 6.43 4.26
N GLU A 315 -7.74 5.78 4.03
CA GLU A 315 -6.52 6.48 3.65
C GLU A 315 -6.68 7.21 2.31
N ARG A 316 -7.22 6.54 1.28
CA ARG A 316 -7.52 7.16 -0.02
C ARG A 316 -8.40 8.40 0.13
N ALA A 317 -9.47 8.30 0.90
CA ALA A 317 -10.35 9.44 1.18
C ALA A 317 -9.61 10.59 1.88
N SER A 318 -8.77 10.29 2.88
CA SER A 318 -7.99 11.32 3.58
C SER A 318 -7.00 12.06 2.68
N ALA A 319 -6.48 11.38 1.66
CA ALA A 319 -5.59 11.96 0.65
C ALA A 319 -6.35 12.63 -0.50
N GLY A 320 -7.68 12.58 -0.55
CA GLY A 320 -8.48 13.08 -1.67
C GLY A 320 -8.35 12.23 -2.95
N VAL A 321 -8.05 10.94 -2.81
CA VAL A 321 -8.01 9.95 -3.89
C VAL A 321 -9.34 9.20 -3.93
N GLN A 322 -9.87 8.94 -5.13
CA GLN A 322 -11.16 8.24 -5.30
C GLN A 322 -11.14 6.86 -4.63
N ARG A 323 -12.21 6.50 -3.92
CA ARG A 323 -12.36 5.17 -3.31
C ARG A 323 -12.34 4.07 -4.38
N LEU A 324 -11.73 2.93 -4.04
CA LEU A 324 -11.73 1.72 -4.86
C LEU A 324 -13.01 0.91 -4.60
N GLU A 325 -13.57 0.37 -5.67
CA GLU A 325 -14.67 -0.59 -5.60
C GLU A 325 -14.13 -2.00 -5.33
N VAL A 326 -14.69 -2.68 -4.32
CA VAL A 326 -14.31 -4.06 -4.02
C VAL A 326 -14.87 -4.98 -5.11
N ASP A 327 -13.99 -5.65 -5.87
CA ASP A 327 -14.36 -6.65 -6.86
C ASP A 327 -14.30 -8.06 -6.24
N THR A 328 -15.45 -8.73 -6.17
CA THR A 328 -15.58 -10.05 -5.54
C THR A 328 -14.85 -11.16 -6.31
N ASP A 329 -14.74 -11.05 -7.64
CA ASP A 329 -14.02 -12.03 -8.46
C ASP A 329 -12.51 -11.84 -8.29
N LEU A 330 -12.06 -10.59 -8.24
CA LEU A 330 -10.67 -10.26 -7.95
C LEU A 330 -10.28 -10.71 -6.53
N ALA A 331 -11.18 -10.57 -5.54
CA ALA A 331 -10.98 -11.09 -4.19
C ALA A 331 -10.83 -12.62 -4.17
N LYS A 332 -11.56 -13.37 -5.00
CA LYS A 332 -11.35 -14.84 -5.13
C LYS A 332 -9.95 -15.17 -5.65
N VAL A 333 -9.47 -14.43 -6.65
CA VAL A 333 -8.10 -14.58 -7.16
C VAL A 333 -7.08 -14.26 -6.06
N ALA A 334 -7.27 -13.14 -5.36
CA ALA A 334 -6.40 -12.73 -4.26
C ALA A 334 -6.34 -13.79 -3.14
N ARG A 335 -7.49 -14.36 -2.72
CA ARG A 335 -7.53 -15.45 -1.72
C ARG A 335 -6.73 -16.67 -2.17
N SER A 336 -6.87 -17.04 -3.44
CA SER A 336 -6.12 -18.15 -4.02
C SER A 336 -4.61 -17.91 -3.98
N ILE A 337 -4.15 -16.66 -4.14
CA ILE A 337 -2.74 -16.27 -3.99
C ILE A 337 -2.31 -16.39 -2.52
N SER A 338 -3.11 -15.84 -1.60
CA SER A 338 -2.82 -15.93 -0.16
C SER A 338 -2.72 -17.37 0.33
N ASP A 339 -3.60 -18.26 -0.14
CA ASP A 339 -3.57 -19.70 0.14
C ASP A 339 -2.29 -20.38 -0.35
N ASP A 340 -1.83 -20.04 -1.55
CA ASP A 340 -0.59 -20.58 -2.09
C ASP A 340 0.62 -20.06 -1.32
N ARG A 341 0.62 -18.78 -0.99
CA ARG A 341 1.67 -18.15 -0.22
C ARG A 341 1.74 -18.70 1.21
N ALA A 342 0.60 -18.98 1.84
CA ALA A 342 0.51 -19.69 3.11
C ALA A 342 1.11 -21.10 3.05
N LYS A 343 1.03 -21.76 1.88
CA LYS A 343 1.66 -23.07 1.62
C LYS A 343 3.13 -22.96 1.17
N GLY A 344 3.74 -21.77 1.28
CA GLY A 344 5.13 -21.53 0.91
C GLY A 344 5.38 -21.45 -0.60
N LYS A 345 4.33 -21.37 -1.42
CA LYS A 345 4.44 -21.23 -2.88
C LYS A 345 4.49 -19.76 -3.27
N GLY A 346 5.27 -19.43 -4.29
CA GLY A 346 5.20 -18.14 -4.97
C GLY A 346 4.26 -18.21 -6.18
N ILE A 347 3.71 -17.06 -6.59
CA ILE A 347 2.99 -16.95 -7.86
C ILE A 347 3.88 -16.30 -8.92
N THR A 348 3.83 -16.83 -10.15
CA THR A 348 4.50 -16.20 -11.30
C THR A 348 3.53 -15.29 -12.04
N SER A 349 4.04 -14.33 -12.81
CA SER A 349 3.20 -13.44 -13.62
C SER A 349 2.30 -14.19 -14.61
N ASN A 350 2.76 -15.33 -15.16
CA ASN A 350 1.99 -16.16 -16.07
C ASN A 350 0.82 -16.85 -15.35
N GLU A 351 1.08 -17.36 -14.14
CA GLU A 351 0.07 -18.01 -13.31
C GLU A 351 -1.00 -17.01 -12.84
N LEU A 352 -0.58 -15.79 -12.46
CA LEU A 352 -1.52 -14.71 -12.12
C LEU A 352 -2.41 -14.39 -13.32
N THR A 353 -1.82 -14.18 -14.50
CA THR A 353 -2.56 -13.93 -15.75
C THR A 353 -3.60 -15.02 -16.03
N ARG A 354 -3.22 -16.30 -15.87
CA ARG A 354 -4.13 -17.43 -16.06
C ARG A 354 -5.35 -17.39 -15.12
N ARG A 355 -5.13 -17.14 -13.82
CA ARG A 355 -6.23 -17.08 -12.82
C ARG A 355 -7.19 -15.93 -13.09
N LEU A 356 -6.68 -14.80 -13.54
CA LEU A 356 -7.50 -13.65 -13.91
C LEU A 356 -8.36 -13.96 -15.14
N GLN A 357 -7.79 -14.61 -16.15
CA GLN A 357 -8.52 -15.07 -17.34
C GLN A 357 -9.62 -16.08 -17.01
N GLU A 358 -9.38 -16.99 -16.07
CA GLU A 358 -10.40 -17.95 -15.59
C GLU A 358 -11.59 -17.26 -14.91
N MET A 359 -11.36 -16.07 -14.36
CA MET A 359 -12.38 -15.22 -13.75
C MET A 359 -12.91 -14.14 -14.71
N ASP A 360 -12.59 -14.25 -16.01
CA ASP A 360 -12.99 -13.28 -17.04
C ASP A 360 -12.47 -11.84 -16.79
N ILE A 361 -11.42 -11.70 -15.99
CA ILE A 361 -10.76 -10.44 -15.70
C ILE A 361 -9.64 -10.24 -16.72
N SER A 362 -9.79 -9.21 -17.56
CA SER A 362 -8.67 -8.66 -18.33
C SER A 362 -8.46 -7.23 -17.89
N ALA A 363 -7.25 -6.93 -17.45
CA ALA A 363 -6.84 -5.59 -17.11
C ALA A 363 -5.46 -5.33 -17.71
N PRO A 364 -5.24 -4.17 -18.36
CA PRO A 364 -3.95 -3.83 -18.94
C PRO A 364 -2.87 -3.62 -17.87
N THR A 365 -3.28 -3.37 -16.62
CA THR A 365 -2.38 -3.17 -15.49
C THR A 365 -3.01 -3.76 -14.25
N ILE A 366 -2.23 -4.57 -13.54
CA ILE A 366 -2.58 -5.16 -12.26
C ILE A 366 -1.41 -4.94 -11.32
N LEU A 367 -1.70 -4.35 -10.16
CA LEU A 367 -0.72 -4.16 -9.11
C LEU A 367 -0.98 -5.17 -8.00
N VAL A 368 0.09 -5.71 -7.44
CA VAL A 368 0.03 -6.77 -6.43
C VAL A 368 0.84 -6.33 -5.22
N SER A 369 0.24 -6.51 -4.05
CA SER A 369 0.86 -6.26 -2.75
C SER A 369 0.59 -7.44 -1.83
N GLU A 370 1.60 -7.90 -1.09
CA GLU A 370 1.51 -9.12 -0.28
C GLU A 370 2.20 -8.95 1.06
N ALA A 371 1.58 -9.43 2.13
CA ALA A 371 2.17 -9.44 3.47
C ALA A 371 1.77 -10.68 4.25
N GLN A 372 2.71 -11.25 5.01
CA GLN A 372 2.39 -12.13 6.13
C GLN A 372 2.48 -11.32 7.42
N ALA A 373 1.54 -11.44 8.35
CA ALA A 373 1.52 -10.68 9.59
C ALA A 373 0.76 -11.40 10.72
N LEU A 374 0.83 -10.90 11.96
CA LEU A 374 0.12 -11.50 13.10
C LEU A 374 -1.40 -11.22 13.06
N SER A 375 -1.82 -10.18 12.34
CA SER A 375 -3.22 -9.77 12.20
C SER A 375 -3.42 -9.00 10.89
N GLY A 376 -4.68 -8.74 10.50
CA GLY A 376 -4.98 -7.86 9.38
C GLY A 376 -4.48 -6.43 9.59
N GLU A 377 -4.57 -5.90 10.81
CA GLU A 377 -4.06 -4.57 11.13
C GLU A 377 -2.52 -4.49 11.00
N ASP A 378 -1.82 -5.53 11.43
CA ASP A 378 -0.36 -5.62 11.22
C ASP A 378 -0.02 -5.74 9.73
N ALA A 379 -0.83 -6.47 8.94
CA ALA A 379 -0.63 -6.58 7.50
C ALA A 379 -0.81 -5.21 6.81
N TYR A 380 -1.90 -4.48 7.13
CA TYR A 380 -2.09 -3.12 6.64
C TYR A 380 -0.95 -2.19 7.08
N THR A 381 -0.49 -2.28 8.32
CA THR A 381 0.63 -1.48 8.82
C THR A 381 1.91 -1.76 8.04
N ARG A 382 2.20 -3.03 7.73
CA ARG A 382 3.36 -3.42 6.92
C ARG A 382 3.27 -2.88 5.49
N LEU A 383 2.12 -3.08 4.83
CA LEU A 383 1.90 -2.65 3.44
C LEU A 383 1.86 -1.12 3.31
N SER A 384 1.15 -0.43 4.20
CA SER A 384 1.05 1.03 4.17
C SER A 384 2.36 1.76 4.53
N ASN A 385 3.28 1.10 5.23
CA ASN A 385 4.64 1.60 5.49
C ASN A 385 5.69 1.11 4.46
N SER A 386 5.28 0.39 3.43
CA SER A 386 6.10 0.07 2.26
C SER A 386 5.80 1.08 1.14
N PRO A 387 6.80 1.83 0.62
CA PRO A 387 6.55 2.80 -0.44
C PRO A 387 5.90 2.19 -1.69
N GLN A 388 6.32 0.99 -2.09
CA GLN A 388 5.78 0.32 -3.27
C GLN A 388 4.33 -0.12 -3.06
N ASP A 389 4.02 -0.73 -1.92
CA ASP A 389 2.67 -1.24 -1.64
C ASP A 389 1.70 -0.09 -1.38
N ARG A 390 2.11 0.94 -0.64
CA ARG A 390 1.33 2.17 -0.50
C ARG A 390 1.07 2.82 -1.85
N ALA A 391 2.07 2.86 -2.74
CA ALA A 391 1.86 3.42 -4.08
C ALA A 391 0.85 2.64 -4.91
N ASN A 392 0.80 1.31 -4.77
CA ASN A 392 -0.23 0.49 -5.38
C ASN A 392 -1.62 0.88 -4.85
N ALA A 393 -1.77 0.90 -3.51
CA ALA A 393 -3.02 1.21 -2.83
C ALA A 393 -3.51 2.64 -3.06
N MET A 394 -2.60 3.59 -3.32
CA MET A 394 -2.90 5.02 -3.52
C MET A 394 -2.91 5.45 -4.99
N ASN A 395 -2.68 4.53 -5.93
CA ASN A 395 -2.68 4.85 -7.36
C ASN A 395 -4.07 5.35 -7.80
N SER A 396 -4.14 6.55 -8.37
CA SER A 396 -5.39 7.20 -8.81
C SER A 396 -5.95 6.62 -10.10
N GLU A 397 -5.16 5.83 -10.85
CA GLU A 397 -5.64 5.14 -12.05
C GLU A 397 -6.40 3.85 -11.74
N MET A 398 -6.20 3.30 -10.54
CA MET A 398 -6.90 2.09 -10.09
C MET A 398 -8.32 2.46 -9.66
N THR A 399 -9.26 1.60 -10.01
CA THR A 399 -10.70 1.80 -9.77
C THR A 399 -11.29 0.69 -8.93
N HIS A 400 -10.71 -0.52 -9.01
CA HIS A 400 -11.17 -1.71 -8.31
C HIS A 400 -10.01 -2.39 -7.60
N PHE A 401 -10.35 -3.16 -6.58
CA PHE A 401 -9.40 -4.01 -5.87
C PHE A 401 -10.05 -5.24 -5.27
N GLY A 402 -9.24 -6.27 -5.07
CA GLY A 402 -9.63 -7.51 -4.41
C GLY A 402 -8.60 -7.84 -3.34
N ILE A 403 -9.07 -8.16 -2.15
CA ILE A 403 -8.24 -8.55 -1.01
C ILE A 403 -8.50 -10.02 -0.72
N GLY A 404 -7.42 -10.76 -0.55
CA GLY A 404 -7.44 -12.15 -0.11
C GLY A 404 -6.74 -12.28 1.21
N VAL A 405 -7.32 -13.10 2.09
CA VAL A 405 -6.73 -13.45 3.38
C VAL A 405 -6.75 -14.96 3.54
N ALA A 406 -5.62 -15.53 3.95
CA ALA A 406 -5.48 -16.94 4.30
C ALA A 406 -4.75 -17.09 5.65
N PRO A 407 -5.06 -18.12 6.45
CA PRO A 407 -4.24 -18.46 7.61
C PRO A 407 -2.81 -18.80 7.17
N GLY A 408 -1.82 -18.12 7.74
CA GLY A 408 -0.41 -18.33 7.47
C GLY A 408 0.24 -19.34 8.42
N PRO A 409 1.48 -19.78 8.11
CA PRO A 409 2.25 -20.61 9.03
C PRO A 409 2.52 -19.85 10.34
N PRO A 410 2.41 -20.50 11.50
CA PRO A 410 2.62 -19.82 12.77
C PRO A 410 4.07 -19.34 12.91
N VAL A 411 4.23 -18.19 13.56
CA VAL A 411 5.55 -17.63 13.92
C VAL A 411 5.62 -17.60 15.45
N ASP A 412 6.60 -18.28 16.03
CA ASP A 412 6.75 -18.44 17.48
C ASP A 412 5.48 -18.96 18.16
N GLN A 413 4.87 -20.01 17.57
CA GLN A 413 3.59 -20.60 18.01
C GLN A 413 2.38 -19.67 17.93
N ARG A 414 2.53 -18.46 17.36
CA ARG A 414 1.42 -17.53 17.15
C ARG A 414 0.85 -17.73 15.74
N PRO A 415 -0.48 -17.77 15.59
CA PRO A 415 -1.12 -17.79 14.29
C PRO A 415 -0.76 -16.52 13.51
N THR A 416 -0.66 -16.66 12.19
CA THR A 416 -0.44 -15.53 11.28
C THR A 416 -1.52 -15.51 10.22
N VAL A 417 -1.64 -14.39 9.53
CA VAL A 417 -2.41 -14.24 8.31
C VAL A 417 -1.46 -13.94 7.15
N VAL A 418 -1.80 -14.41 5.97
CA VAL A 418 -1.21 -14.01 4.70
C VAL A 418 -2.27 -13.20 3.95
N VAL A 419 -1.89 -12.01 3.51
CA VAL A 419 -2.74 -11.05 2.82
C VAL A 419 -2.17 -10.81 1.43
N SER A 420 -3.05 -10.83 0.42
CA SER A 420 -2.75 -10.43 -0.94
C SER A 420 -3.76 -9.37 -1.40
N GLU A 421 -3.27 -8.26 -1.92
CA GLU A 421 -4.07 -7.16 -2.46
C GLU A 421 -3.80 -7.04 -3.97
N LEU A 422 -4.87 -7.10 -4.76
CA LEU A 422 -4.82 -6.92 -6.21
C LEU A 422 -5.57 -5.65 -6.57
N PHE A 423 -4.92 -4.76 -7.32
CA PHE A 423 -5.52 -3.50 -7.78
C PHE A 423 -5.60 -3.50 -9.30
N LEU A 424 -6.73 -3.07 -9.86
CA LEU A 424 -6.89 -2.95 -11.31
C LEU A 424 -7.66 -1.69 -11.72
N LYS A 425 -7.43 -1.31 -12.97
CA LYS A 425 -8.23 -0.31 -13.69
C LYS A 425 -9.30 -1.02 -14.52
N GLN A 426 -10.52 -1.02 -14.02
CA GLN A 426 -11.69 -1.45 -14.77
C GLN A 426 -12.10 -0.30 -15.69
N VAL A 427 -12.08 -0.55 -17.00
CA VAL A 427 -12.65 0.40 -17.97
C VAL A 427 -14.16 0.37 -17.79
N PRO A 428 -14.86 1.52 -17.65
CA PRO A 428 -16.31 1.54 -17.57
C PRO A 428 -16.97 0.84 -18.77
N PRO A 429 -18.18 0.25 -18.62
CA PRO A 429 -18.92 -0.29 -19.75
C PRO A 429 -19.15 0.82 -20.79
N PRO A 430 -18.75 0.64 -22.05
CA PRO A 430 -19.01 1.61 -23.10
C PRO A 430 -20.52 1.78 -23.30
N ASN A 431 -20.95 3.00 -23.60
CA ASN A 431 -22.34 3.26 -23.96
C ASN A 431 -22.61 2.69 -25.35
N ALA A 432 -23.33 1.57 -25.41
CA ALA A 432 -23.61 0.86 -26.67
C ALA A 432 -24.32 1.76 -27.72
N ASP A 433 -25.21 2.65 -27.29
CA ASP A 433 -25.94 3.54 -28.18
C ASP A 433 -25.03 4.64 -28.74
N GLU A 434 -24.12 5.17 -27.91
CA GLU A 434 -23.11 6.13 -28.35
C GLU A 434 -22.14 5.51 -29.34
N VAL A 435 -21.62 4.31 -29.04
CA VAL A 435 -20.74 3.57 -29.94
C VAL A 435 -21.45 3.29 -31.27
N LYS A 436 -22.70 2.84 -31.24
CA LYS A 436 -23.50 2.61 -32.44
C LYS A 436 -23.67 3.90 -33.26
N ALA A 437 -23.97 5.02 -32.61
CA ALA A 437 -24.10 6.31 -33.27
C ALA A 437 -22.77 6.76 -33.93
N ASN A 438 -21.65 6.55 -33.25
CA ASN A 438 -20.32 6.89 -33.77
C ASN A 438 -19.89 5.96 -34.91
N LEU A 439 -20.23 4.68 -34.87
CA LEU A 439 -20.05 3.73 -35.98
C LEU A 439 -20.79 4.19 -37.24
N TYR A 440 -22.06 4.61 -37.11
CA TYR A 440 -22.80 5.16 -38.25
C TYR A 440 -22.11 6.39 -38.87
N LYS A 441 -21.60 7.30 -38.03
CA LYS A 441 -20.83 8.47 -38.51
C LYS A 441 -19.55 8.05 -39.22
N ALA A 442 -18.80 7.11 -38.63
CA ALA A 442 -17.54 6.61 -39.18
C ALA A 442 -17.76 5.90 -40.53
N ILE A 443 -18.78 5.04 -40.64
CA ILE A 443 -19.17 4.37 -41.90
C ILE A 443 -19.52 5.41 -42.97
N SER A 444 -20.32 6.42 -42.63
CA SER A 444 -20.70 7.48 -43.57
C SER A 444 -19.48 8.26 -44.07
N ARG A 445 -18.56 8.60 -43.15
CA ARG A 445 -17.31 9.28 -43.48
C ARG A 445 -16.44 8.42 -44.39
N ARG A 446 -16.17 7.16 -44.02
CA ARG A 446 -15.38 6.23 -44.81
C ARG A 446 -15.90 6.08 -46.25
N ARG A 447 -17.22 5.91 -46.40
CA ARG A 447 -17.84 5.78 -47.73
C ARG A 447 -17.73 7.06 -48.54
N THR A 448 -17.85 8.22 -47.90
CA THR A 448 -17.66 9.53 -48.56
C THR A 448 -16.23 9.69 -49.07
N ASP A 449 -15.25 9.40 -48.21
CA ASP A 449 -13.82 9.51 -48.55
C ASP A 449 -13.45 8.55 -49.68
N ALA A 450 -14.03 7.35 -49.70
CA ALA A 450 -13.88 6.36 -50.77
C ALA A 450 -14.74 6.63 -52.01
N ARG A 451 -15.53 7.70 -52.04
CA ARG A 451 -16.51 8.02 -53.11
C ARG A 451 -17.51 6.89 -53.39
N ALA A 452 -17.79 6.08 -52.38
CA ALA A 452 -18.85 5.09 -52.41
C ALA A 452 -20.22 5.76 -52.16
N GLY A 453 -21.28 5.20 -52.75
CA GLY A 453 -22.64 5.76 -52.56
C GLY A 453 -23.10 5.73 -51.10
N ALA A 454 -23.93 6.68 -50.69
CA ALA A 454 -24.49 6.68 -49.33
C ALA A 454 -25.32 5.42 -49.04
N VAL A 455 -25.35 5.02 -47.77
CA VAL A 455 -26.20 3.94 -47.25
C VAL A 455 -27.26 4.52 -46.32
N THR A 456 -28.46 3.93 -46.36
CA THR A 456 -29.58 4.32 -45.50
C THR A 456 -29.73 3.31 -44.36
N LYS A 457 -30.04 3.79 -43.15
CA LYS A 457 -30.33 2.90 -42.02
C LYS A 457 -31.57 2.06 -42.31
N ASP A 458 -31.48 0.74 -42.11
CA ASP A 458 -32.61 -0.17 -42.24
C ASP A 458 -32.93 -0.78 -40.87
N PRO A 459 -34.16 -0.62 -40.34
CA PRO A 459 -34.53 -1.10 -39.01
C PRO A 459 -34.41 -2.62 -38.83
N GLU A 460 -34.61 -3.39 -39.90
CA GLU A 460 -34.56 -4.85 -39.83
C GLU A 460 -33.11 -5.35 -39.80
N LEU A 461 -32.24 -4.78 -40.64
CA LEU A 461 -30.80 -5.03 -40.54
C LEU A 461 -30.26 -4.63 -39.16
N GLU A 462 -30.71 -3.49 -38.62
CA GLU A 462 -30.28 -3.04 -37.29
C GLU A 462 -30.73 -4.01 -36.19
N GLN A 463 -31.98 -4.47 -36.22
CA GLN A 463 -32.50 -5.43 -35.25
C GLN A 463 -31.72 -6.74 -35.27
N ILE A 464 -31.41 -7.27 -36.45
CA ILE A 464 -30.67 -8.53 -36.61
C ILE A 464 -29.22 -8.35 -36.17
N ALA A 465 -28.56 -7.28 -36.62
CA ALA A 465 -27.20 -6.95 -36.18
C ALA A 465 -27.13 -6.81 -34.66
N GLN A 466 -28.13 -6.14 -34.04
CA GLN A 466 -28.20 -5.98 -32.59
C GLN A 466 -28.40 -7.31 -31.86
N ALA A 467 -29.30 -8.16 -32.35
CA ALA A 467 -29.52 -9.49 -31.77
C ALA A 467 -28.24 -10.33 -31.81
N TYR A 468 -27.52 -10.28 -32.94
CA TYR A 468 -26.26 -10.99 -33.10
C TYR A 468 -25.15 -10.41 -32.21
N ALA A 469 -24.95 -9.10 -32.19
CA ALA A 469 -23.96 -8.46 -31.32
C ALA A 469 -24.23 -8.75 -29.83
N SER A 470 -25.51 -8.71 -29.41
CA SER A 470 -25.92 -9.09 -28.05
C SER A 470 -25.67 -10.58 -27.75
N GLN A 471 -25.86 -11.47 -28.73
CA GLN A 471 -25.54 -12.89 -28.55
C GLN A 471 -24.04 -13.13 -28.46
N MET A 472 -23.23 -12.46 -29.29
CA MET A 472 -21.77 -12.50 -29.17
C MET A 472 -21.29 -12.02 -27.80
N ALA A 473 -21.89 -10.93 -27.27
CA ALA A 473 -21.57 -10.44 -25.94
C ALA A 473 -21.89 -11.45 -24.82
N LYS A 474 -22.99 -12.20 -24.97
CA LYS A 474 -23.38 -13.27 -24.02
C LYS A 474 -22.45 -14.49 -24.12
N ASP A 475 -22.10 -14.90 -25.33
CA ASP A 475 -21.34 -16.13 -25.58
C ASP A 475 -19.83 -15.87 -25.70
N LYS A 476 -19.35 -14.70 -25.26
CA LYS A 476 -17.94 -14.30 -25.29
C LYS A 476 -17.32 -14.42 -26.70
N GLY A 477 -18.11 -14.10 -27.73
CA GLY A 477 -17.75 -14.16 -29.14
C GLY A 477 -17.87 -15.55 -29.78
N LYS A 478 -18.24 -16.60 -29.04
CA LYS A 478 -18.36 -17.99 -29.55
C LYS A 478 -19.82 -18.40 -29.75
N VAL A 479 -20.53 -17.70 -30.64
CA VAL A 479 -21.93 -18.00 -30.93
C VAL A 479 -22.04 -19.32 -31.72
N ALA A 480 -22.91 -20.23 -31.28
CA ALA A 480 -23.16 -21.50 -31.97
C ALA A 480 -23.73 -21.26 -33.38
N LYS A 481 -23.31 -22.06 -34.37
CA LYS A 481 -23.71 -21.88 -35.77
C LYS A 481 -25.21 -21.92 -35.98
N GLU A 482 -25.90 -22.78 -35.23
CA GLU A 482 -27.35 -22.92 -35.26
C GLU A 482 -28.03 -21.63 -34.80
N LYS A 483 -27.44 -20.97 -33.78
CA LYS A 483 -27.97 -19.72 -33.25
C LYS A 483 -27.72 -18.55 -34.20
N VAL A 484 -26.55 -18.52 -34.86
CA VAL A 484 -26.28 -17.54 -35.93
C VAL A 484 -27.31 -17.69 -37.06
N ALA A 485 -27.54 -18.91 -37.54
CA ALA A 485 -28.52 -19.18 -38.58
C ALA A 485 -29.95 -18.79 -38.19
N GLU A 486 -30.34 -18.99 -36.93
CA GLU A 486 -31.63 -18.55 -36.39
C GLU A 486 -31.77 -17.02 -36.42
N ILE A 487 -30.74 -16.30 -35.97
CA ILE A 487 -30.72 -14.83 -35.93
C ILE A 487 -30.77 -14.25 -37.35
N GLU A 488 -30.04 -14.85 -38.29
CA GLU A 488 -29.91 -14.38 -39.67
C GLU A 488 -31.02 -14.87 -40.62
N ALA A 489 -31.84 -15.82 -40.20
CA ALA A 489 -32.94 -16.37 -41.00
C ALA A 489 -33.82 -15.31 -41.71
N PRO A 490 -34.15 -14.15 -41.09
CA PRO A 490 -34.93 -13.10 -41.75
C PRO A 490 -34.21 -12.44 -42.94
N LEU A 491 -32.86 -12.43 -42.97
CA LEU A 491 -32.07 -11.79 -44.03
C LEU A 491 -32.33 -12.46 -45.40
N TYR A 492 -32.35 -13.79 -45.43
CA TYR A 492 -32.45 -14.58 -46.67
C TYR A 492 -33.73 -14.35 -47.46
N LYS A 493 -34.81 -13.90 -46.80
CA LYS A 493 -36.11 -13.69 -47.44
C LYS A 493 -36.26 -12.31 -48.08
N LYS A 494 -35.51 -11.32 -47.63
CA LYS A 494 -35.78 -9.89 -47.94
C LYS A 494 -34.63 -9.17 -48.62
N PHE A 495 -33.41 -9.68 -48.47
CA PHE A 495 -32.21 -9.07 -49.03
C PHE A 495 -31.64 -9.95 -50.16
N ALA A 496 -31.19 -9.31 -51.23
CA ALA A 496 -30.54 -9.97 -52.36
C ALA A 496 -29.07 -10.27 -52.04
N THR A 497 -28.41 -9.35 -51.34
CA THR A 497 -27.06 -9.51 -50.82
C THR A 497 -26.99 -8.88 -49.44
N VAL A 498 -26.24 -9.51 -48.53
CA VAL A 498 -25.85 -8.96 -47.23
C VAL A 498 -24.36 -9.26 -47.04
N ASN A 499 -23.58 -8.22 -46.76
CA ASN A 499 -22.21 -8.35 -46.30
C ASN A 499 -22.20 -8.15 -44.78
N GLU A 500 -21.58 -9.06 -44.07
CA GLU A 500 -21.49 -9.08 -42.61
C GLU A 500 -20.05 -8.80 -42.18
N LEU A 501 -19.89 -7.87 -41.24
CA LEU A 501 -18.65 -7.64 -40.53
C LEU A 501 -18.95 -7.72 -39.03
N GLY A 502 -18.34 -8.67 -38.33
CA GLY A 502 -18.65 -8.93 -36.93
C GLY A 502 -17.42 -9.33 -36.11
N GLY A 503 -17.40 -8.95 -34.83
CA GLY A 503 -16.37 -9.39 -33.89
C GLY A 503 -16.13 -8.43 -32.73
N VAL A 504 -14.93 -8.50 -32.16
CA VAL A 504 -14.44 -7.62 -31.09
C VAL A 504 -13.07 -7.07 -31.46
N LYS A 505 -12.85 -5.77 -31.23
CA LYS A 505 -11.58 -5.06 -31.47
C LYS A 505 -11.24 -4.17 -30.26
N SER A 506 -10.00 -3.72 -30.17
CA SER A 506 -9.55 -2.77 -29.14
C SER A 506 -10.25 -1.42 -29.24
N ASP A 507 -10.44 -0.91 -30.47
CA ASP A 507 -11.33 0.21 -30.77
C ASP A 507 -12.49 -0.30 -31.64
N PRO A 508 -13.76 -0.19 -31.19
CA PRO A 508 -14.90 -0.60 -32.00
C PRO A 508 -15.05 0.22 -33.29
N LEU A 509 -14.51 1.44 -33.38
CA LEU A 509 -14.61 2.26 -34.60
C LEU A 509 -13.74 1.72 -35.75
N ASP A 510 -12.73 0.89 -35.46
CA ASP A 510 -11.90 0.24 -36.47
C ASP A 510 -12.70 -0.72 -37.38
N PHE A 511 -13.92 -1.10 -37.00
CA PHE A 511 -14.82 -1.85 -37.90
C PHE A 511 -15.30 -1.01 -39.09
N ALA A 512 -15.35 0.32 -38.95
CA ALA A 512 -15.76 1.22 -40.03
C ALA A 512 -14.69 1.39 -41.11
N GLU A 513 -13.44 1.02 -40.85
CA GLU A 513 -12.33 1.09 -41.80
C GLU A 513 -12.16 -0.19 -42.63
N GLU A 514 -12.91 -1.26 -42.30
CA GLU A 514 -12.85 -2.54 -42.99
C GLU A 514 -13.20 -2.42 -44.50
N PRO A 515 -12.53 -3.17 -45.40
CA PRO A 515 -12.79 -3.11 -46.83
C PRO A 515 -14.26 -3.38 -47.21
N GLY A 516 -14.94 -4.20 -46.42
CA GLY A 516 -16.37 -4.52 -46.60
C GLY A 516 -17.31 -3.32 -46.49
N ILE A 517 -16.85 -2.20 -45.90
CA ILE A 517 -17.64 -0.99 -45.68
C ILE A 517 -17.88 -0.19 -46.96
N VAL A 518 -16.99 -0.28 -47.96
CA VAL A 518 -17.03 0.54 -49.20
C VAL A 518 -17.67 -0.16 -50.40
N GLY A 519 -18.43 -1.24 -50.16
CA GLY A 519 -19.13 -1.99 -51.21
C GLY A 519 -20.36 -1.29 -51.81
N ASP A 520 -21.05 -2.00 -52.71
CA ASP A 520 -22.18 -1.49 -53.49
C ASP A 520 -23.54 -1.51 -52.76
N ALA A 521 -23.54 -1.90 -51.49
CA ALA A 521 -24.71 -1.90 -50.60
C ALA A 521 -25.41 -0.54 -50.52
N LYS A 522 -26.71 -0.57 -50.24
CA LYS A 522 -27.57 0.63 -50.13
C LYS A 522 -28.18 0.80 -48.75
N LEU A 523 -28.21 -0.27 -47.96
CA LEU A 523 -28.79 -0.31 -46.63
C LEU A 523 -27.74 -0.74 -45.61
N VAL A 524 -27.86 -0.26 -44.38
CA VAL A 524 -26.96 -0.59 -43.29
C VAL A 524 -27.72 -0.78 -41.97
N GLY A 525 -27.31 -1.79 -41.20
CA GLY A 525 -27.71 -2.00 -39.80
C GLY A 525 -26.47 -2.20 -38.93
N VAL A 526 -26.44 -1.60 -37.74
CA VAL A 526 -25.32 -1.71 -36.80
C VAL A 526 -25.84 -2.19 -35.45
N GLY A 527 -25.30 -3.30 -34.97
CA GLY A 527 -25.52 -3.85 -33.64
C GLY A 527 -24.30 -3.66 -32.76
N VAL A 528 -24.53 -3.32 -31.49
CA VAL A 528 -23.47 -3.20 -30.49
C VAL A 528 -23.87 -3.96 -29.24
N GLY A 529 -23.08 -4.95 -28.85
CA GLY A 529 -23.22 -5.69 -27.61
C GLY A 529 -22.06 -5.40 -26.68
N VAL A 530 -22.33 -5.18 -25.40
CA VAL A 530 -21.29 -4.99 -24.38
C VAL A 530 -21.29 -6.21 -23.48
N GLY A 531 -20.13 -6.82 -23.30
CA GLY A 531 -19.98 -8.05 -22.53
C GLY A 531 -18.53 -8.34 -22.19
N THR A 532 -18.22 -9.62 -22.00
CA THR A 532 -16.86 -10.05 -21.68
C THR A 532 -16.22 -10.70 -22.91
N SER A 533 -15.02 -10.26 -23.27
CA SER A 533 -14.17 -10.92 -24.27
C SER A 533 -13.02 -11.68 -23.64
N PRO A 534 -12.66 -12.88 -24.13
CA PRO A 534 -11.43 -13.55 -23.72
C PRO A 534 -10.17 -12.75 -24.07
N GLN A 535 -10.26 -11.87 -25.07
CA GLN A 535 -9.14 -11.05 -25.55
C GLN A 535 -9.03 -9.72 -24.80
N PHE A 536 -10.17 -9.10 -24.44
CA PHE A 536 -10.20 -7.73 -23.93
C PHE A 536 -10.90 -7.58 -22.56
N GLY A 537 -11.44 -8.67 -21.98
CA GLY A 537 -12.04 -8.72 -20.63
C GLY A 537 -13.47 -8.22 -20.54
N LYS A 538 -13.93 -7.94 -19.31
CA LYS A 538 -15.21 -7.26 -19.03
C LYS A 538 -15.30 -5.94 -19.80
N ASN A 539 -16.51 -5.51 -20.14
CA ASN A 539 -16.80 -4.24 -20.84
C ASN A 539 -16.25 -4.16 -22.28
N SER A 540 -16.02 -5.31 -22.90
CA SER A 540 -15.66 -5.41 -24.31
C SER A 540 -16.84 -5.11 -25.22
N THR A 541 -16.56 -4.45 -26.34
CA THR A 541 -17.58 -4.09 -27.34
C THR A 541 -17.57 -5.06 -28.51
N TYR A 542 -18.64 -5.84 -28.63
CA TYR A 542 -18.93 -6.65 -29.79
C TYR A 542 -19.73 -5.84 -30.81
N VAL A 543 -19.25 -5.79 -32.04
CA VAL A 543 -19.86 -5.03 -33.13
C VAL A 543 -20.32 -6.00 -34.22
N VAL A 544 -21.51 -5.76 -34.77
CA VAL A 544 -21.97 -6.38 -36.02
C VAL A 544 -22.44 -5.27 -36.95
N ILE A 545 -21.93 -5.26 -38.17
CA ILE A 545 -22.33 -4.35 -39.24
C ILE A 545 -22.87 -5.21 -40.38
N LEU A 546 -24.14 -5.00 -40.73
CA LEU A 546 -24.79 -5.63 -41.87
C LEU A 546 -25.00 -4.60 -42.97
N LEU A 547 -24.49 -4.88 -44.17
CA LEU A 547 -24.59 -4.03 -45.36
C LEU A 547 -25.36 -4.76 -46.45
N GLY A 548 -26.54 -4.25 -46.82
CA GLY A 548 -27.48 -5.01 -47.65
C GLY A 548 -28.02 -4.28 -48.87
N LYS A 549 -28.61 -5.06 -49.77
CA LYS A 549 -29.52 -4.62 -50.84
C LYS A 549 -30.82 -5.41 -50.76
N ARG A 550 -31.98 -4.75 -50.87
CA ARG A 550 -33.28 -5.46 -50.95
C ARG A 550 -33.44 -6.18 -52.28
N GLN A 551 -34.20 -7.26 -52.27
CA GLN A 551 -34.65 -7.91 -53.50
C GLN A 551 -35.53 -6.92 -54.29
N SER A 552 -35.25 -6.75 -55.59
CA SER A 552 -36.14 -5.99 -56.47
C SER A 552 -37.42 -6.80 -56.64
N GLY A 553 -38.56 -6.23 -56.24
CA GLY A 553 -39.87 -6.80 -56.52
C GLY A 553 -40.03 -6.97 -58.03
N LYS A 554 -40.42 -8.18 -58.48
CA LYS A 554 -40.81 -8.45 -59.86
C LYS A 554 -41.94 -7.47 -60.23
N ALA A 555 -41.71 -6.60 -61.21
CA ALA A 555 -42.73 -5.67 -61.70
C ALA A 555 -43.97 -6.44 -62.19
N PRO A 556 -45.21 -5.94 -61.99
CA PRO A 556 -46.38 -6.56 -62.58
C PRO A 556 -46.26 -6.53 -64.11
N ALA A 557 -46.58 -7.64 -64.77
CA ALA A 557 -46.51 -7.77 -66.22
C ALA A 557 -47.34 -6.66 -66.89
N ALA A 558 -46.67 -5.81 -67.67
CA ALA A 558 -47.33 -4.79 -68.47
C ALA A 558 -48.29 -5.45 -69.47
N ALA A 559 -49.54 -4.98 -69.49
CA ALA A 559 -50.55 -5.40 -70.44
C ALA A 559 -50.06 -5.19 -71.87
N ARG A 560 -49.92 -6.28 -72.63
CA ARG A 560 -49.65 -6.25 -74.09
C ARG A 560 -50.87 -5.65 -74.78
N GLN A 561 -50.69 -4.49 -75.43
CA GLN A 561 -51.64 -4.01 -76.43
C GLN A 561 -51.63 -4.95 -77.65
N PRO A 562 -52.79 -5.19 -78.30
CA PRO A 562 -52.85 -6.05 -79.48
C PRO A 562 -52.34 -5.31 -80.72
N VAL A 563 -51.41 -5.94 -81.44
CA VAL A 563 -50.96 -5.54 -82.77
C VAL A 563 -52.13 -5.68 -83.75
N LYS A 564 -52.55 -4.58 -84.37
CA LYS A 564 -53.41 -4.60 -85.56
C LYS A 564 -52.57 -5.05 -86.76
N LYS A 565 -52.98 -6.14 -87.41
CA LYS A 565 -52.51 -6.55 -88.74
C LYS A 565 -52.95 -5.53 -89.79
N LYS A 566 -52.00 -5.04 -90.59
CA LYS A 566 -52.09 -5.04 -92.06
C LYS A 566 -50.69 -5.07 -92.63
#